data_AF-A0A7Y1VXJ7-F1
#
_entry.id   AF-A0A7Y1VXJ7-F1
#
_cell.length_a   1.000
_cell.length_b   1.000
_cell.length_c   1.000
_cell.angle_alpha   90.00
_cell.angle_beta   90.00
_cell.angle_gamma   90.00
#
_symmetry.space_group_name_H-M   'P 1'
#
loop_
_entity.id
_entity.type
_entity.pdbx_description
1 polymer ?
#
loop_
_entity_poly.entity_id
_entity_poly.type
_entity_poly.pdbx_seq_one_letter_code
_entity_poly.pdbx_strand_id
1 'polypeptide(L)'
;MSVFIENSKTGEKLRASVIQCTAEEVEELDGSKFQFDWVSESSFTIFRLEILSSNEILGLMSIDLIPVELRLEIRLLELSKENVGRQRRFENVAGILIASACKQVQQRE
;
A
#
# COMPACT_ATOMS: atom_id res chain seq x y z
N MET A 1 5.76 -9.06 1.64
CA MET A 1 7.20 -8.71 1.48
C MET A 1 7.63 -7.87 2.67
N SER A 2 8.77 -8.15 3.34
CA SER A 2 9.27 -7.29 4.42
C SER A 2 10.18 -6.19 3.89
N VAL A 3 9.97 -4.96 4.37
CA VAL A 3 10.69 -3.75 4.00
C VAL A 3 10.96 -2.89 5.24
N PHE A 4 11.72 -1.82 5.06
CA PHE A 4 11.90 -0.78 6.07
C PHE A 4 11.25 0.52 5.59
N ILE A 5 10.59 1.20 6.51
CA ILE A 5 10.15 2.59 6.37
C ILE A 5 11.00 3.45 7.30
N GLU A 6 11.19 4.72 6.93
CA GLU A 6 11.99 5.66 7.71
C GLU A 6 11.12 6.80 8.20
N ASN A 7 11.18 7.12 9.49
CA ASN A 7 10.48 8.26 10.06
C ASN A 7 11.13 9.56 9.57
N SER A 8 10.33 10.43 8.95
CA SER A 8 10.79 11.67 8.31
C SER A 8 11.43 12.67 9.28
N LYS A 9 11.15 12.58 10.58
CA LYS A 9 11.68 13.50 11.61
C LYS A 9 12.88 12.94 12.35
N THR A 10 12.86 11.65 12.67
CA THR A 10 13.88 11.02 13.53
C THR A 10 14.93 10.23 12.76
N GLY A 11 14.67 9.87 11.50
CA GLY A 11 15.50 8.94 10.73
C GLY A 11 15.40 7.49 11.22
N GLU A 12 14.52 7.20 12.18
CA GLU A 12 14.34 5.86 12.71
C GLU A 12 13.72 4.92 11.66
N LYS A 13 14.27 3.71 11.56
CA LYS A 13 13.78 2.68 10.64
C LYS A 13 12.89 1.68 11.35
N LEU A 14 11.66 1.53 10.86
CA LEU A 14 10.71 0.54 11.34
C LEU A 14 10.53 -0.56 10.28
N ARG A 15 10.29 -1.79 10.74
CA ARG A 15 9.93 -2.89 9.83
C ARG A 15 8.47 -2.76 9.42
N ALA A 16 8.25 -2.90 8.13
CA ALA A 16 6.94 -2.89 7.52
C ALA A 16 6.78 -4.06 6.56
N SER A 17 5.54 -4.31 6.14
CA SER A 17 5.25 -5.28 5.10
C SER A 17 4.17 -4.80 4.16
N VAL A 18 4.36 -5.12 2.87
CA VAL A 18 3.28 -5.08 1.89
C VAL A 18 2.60 -6.44 1.88
N ILE A 19 1.31 -6.47 2.17
CA ILE A 19 0.46 -7.67 2.19
C ILE A 19 -0.85 -7.40 1.45
N GLN A 20 -1.46 -8.46 0.91
CA GLN A 20 -2.75 -8.37 0.24
C GLN A 20 -3.87 -8.29 1.28
N CYS A 21 -4.86 -7.42 1.05
CA CYS A 21 -6.03 -7.32 1.91
C CYS A 21 -7.05 -8.43 1.60
N THR A 22 -7.79 -8.88 2.61
CA THR A 22 -9.04 -9.63 2.39
C THR A 22 -10.21 -8.70 2.10
N ALA A 23 -11.34 -9.24 1.64
CA ALA A 23 -12.54 -8.43 1.40
C ALA A 23 -13.07 -7.81 2.69
N GLU A 24 -13.05 -8.57 3.80
CA GLU A 24 -13.46 -8.11 5.12
C GLU A 24 -12.57 -6.96 5.62
N GLU A 25 -11.25 -7.07 5.44
CA GLU A 25 -10.31 -6.00 5.81
C GLU A 25 -10.55 -4.71 5.01
N VAL A 26 -11.00 -4.82 3.75
CA VAL A 26 -11.32 -3.65 2.91
C VAL A 26 -12.58 -2.94 3.40
N GLU A 27 -13.60 -3.69 3.84
CA GLU A 27 -14.83 -3.12 4.43
C GLU A 27 -14.58 -2.41 5.76
N GLU A 28 -13.56 -2.84 6.52
CA GLU A 28 -13.19 -2.30 7.83
C GLU A 28 -12.16 -1.14 7.76
N LEU A 29 -11.81 -0.67 6.55
CA LEU A 29 -10.83 0.40 6.40
C LEU A 29 -11.28 1.71 7.07
N ASP A 30 -10.33 2.33 7.78
CA ASP A 30 -10.57 3.57 8.51
C ASP A 30 -10.76 4.77 7.56
N GLY A 31 -12.02 5.14 7.33
CA GLY A 31 -12.39 6.32 6.54
C GLY A 31 -11.87 7.66 7.09
N SER A 32 -11.38 7.69 8.33
CA SER A 32 -10.70 8.87 8.87
C SER A 32 -9.28 9.01 8.31
N LYS A 33 -8.65 7.92 7.85
CA LYS A 33 -7.29 7.89 7.28
C LYS A 33 -7.27 7.79 5.76
N PHE A 34 -8.28 7.18 5.17
CA PHE A 34 -8.41 6.94 3.73
C PHE A 34 -9.71 7.57 3.22
N GLN A 35 -9.65 8.37 2.17
CA GLN A 35 -10.76 9.15 1.64
C GLN A 35 -11.44 8.48 0.45
N PHE A 36 -10.76 7.59 -0.26
CA PHE A 36 -11.37 6.87 -1.38
C PHE A 36 -12.32 5.76 -0.89
N ASP A 37 -13.31 5.45 -1.72
CA ASP A 37 -14.18 4.29 -1.52
C ASP A 37 -13.47 3.02 -1.96
N TRP A 38 -12.76 2.39 -1.02
CA TRP A 38 -12.00 1.16 -1.28
C TRP A 38 -12.88 -0.06 -1.53
N VAL A 39 -14.15 -0.04 -1.10
CA VAL A 39 -15.11 -1.12 -1.38
C VAL A 39 -15.40 -1.20 -2.88
N SER A 40 -15.34 -0.08 -3.59
CA SER A 40 -15.48 -0.04 -5.06
C SER A 40 -14.34 -0.76 -5.81
N GLU A 41 -13.19 -0.97 -5.15
CA GLU A 41 -12.02 -1.65 -5.72
C GLU A 41 -11.95 -3.14 -5.32
N SER A 42 -12.93 -3.68 -4.59
CA SER A 42 -12.92 -5.07 -4.08
C SER A 42 -12.91 -6.16 -5.17
N SER A 43 -13.19 -5.82 -6.44
CA SER A 43 -13.02 -6.75 -7.56
C SER A 43 -11.57 -6.91 -8.02
N PHE A 44 -10.66 -6.07 -7.51
CA PHE A 44 -9.24 -6.05 -7.86
C PHE A 44 -8.37 -6.52 -6.70
N THR A 45 -7.06 -6.65 -6.95
CA THR A 45 -6.14 -7.06 -5.89
C THR A 45 -5.68 -5.84 -5.11
N ILE A 46 -6.12 -5.73 -3.85
CA ILE A 46 -5.74 -4.62 -2.97
C ILE A 46 -4.59 -5.05 -2.07
N PHE A 47 -3.57 -4.20 -1.96
CA PHE A 47 -2.44 -4.35 -1.05
C PHE A 47 -2.42 -3.22 -0.04
N ARG A 48 -2.04 -3.54 1.20
CA ARG A 48 -1.73 -2.59 2.27
C ARG A 48 -0.25 -2.63 2.63
N LEU A 49 0.31 -1.47 2.96
CA LEU A 49 1.60 -1.34 3.62
C LEU A 49 1.35 -1.05 5.10
N GLU A 50 1.81 -1.93 5.99
CA GLU A 50 1.69 -1.73 7.44
C GLU A 50 3.00 -1.87 8.20
N ILE A 51 3.02 -1.28 9.39
CA ILE A 51 4.09 -1.47 10.36
C ILE A 51 3.89 -2.80 11.09
N LEU A 52 4.90 -3.67 11.07
CA LEU A 52 4.78 -5.02 11.65
C LEU A 52 4.53 -5.04 13.16
N SER A 53 4.98 -4.01 13.90
CA SER A 53 4.84 -3.96 15.35
C SER A 53 3.49 -3.42 15.83
N SER A 54 2.75 -2.71 14.98
CA SER A 54 1.49 -2.02 15.36
C SER A 54 0.31 -2.31 14.43
N ASN A 55 0.54 -3.00 13.31
CA ASN A 55 -0.42 -3.17 12.21
C ASN A 55 -0.98 -1.84 11.68
N GLU A 56 -0.28 -0.73 11.93
CA GLU A 56 -0.70 0.57 11.43
C GLU A 56 -0.55 0.60 9.91
N ILE A 57 -1.67 0.76 9.20
CA ILE A 57 -1.70 0.88 7.75
C ILE A 57 -1.26 2.29 7.35
N LEU A 58 -0.26 2.37 6.48
CA LEU A 58 0.35 3.61 6.00
C LEU A 58 -0.09 3.99 4.60
N GLY A 59 -0.54 3.02 3.82
CA GLY A 59 -1.02 3.22 2.46
C GLY A 59 -1.62 1.95 1.87
N LEU A 60 -2.39 2.15 0.82
CA LEU A 60 -3.17 1.15 0.11
C LEU A 60 -2.93 1.28 -1.39
N MET A 61 -2.98 0.16 -2.10
CA MET A 61 -2.80 0.11 -3.54
C MET A 61 -3.69 -0.98 -4.16
N SER A 62 -4.56 -0.59 -5.08
CA SER A 62 -5.33 -1.52 -5.93
C SER A 62 -4.56 -1.76 -7.23
N ILE A 63 -4.41 -3.03 -7.62
CA ILE A 63 -3.81 -3.42 -8.89
C ILE A 63 -4.73 -4.32 -9.70
N ASP A 64 -4.61 -4.20 -11.01
CA ASP A 64 -5.20 -5.12 -11.99
C ASP A 64 -4.11 -5.72 -12.88
N LEU A 65 -4.22 -7.02 -13.14
CA LEU A 65 -3.31 -7.76 -13.99
C LEU A 65 -4.04 -8.08 -15.28
N ILE A 66 -3.45 -7.68 -16.40
CA ILE A 66 -4.02 -7.87 -17.74
C ILE A 66 -3.04 -8.75 -18.51
N PRO A 67 -3.14 -10.10 -18.39
CA PRO A 67 -2.13 -11.01 -18.91
C PRO A 67 -1.97 -10.94 -20.43
N VAL A 68 -3.07 -10.68 -21.14
CA VAL A 68 -3.09 -10.55 -22.60
C VAL A 68 -2.24 -9.38 -23.11
N GLU A 69 -2.02 -8.36 -22.27
CA GLU A 69 -1.20 -7.19 -22.58
C GLU A 69 0.18 -7.23 -21.89
N LEU A 70 0.46 -8.27 -21.08
CA LEU A 70 1.63 -8.32 -20.20
C LEU A 70 1.74 -7.04 -19.34
N ARG A 71 0.60 -6.51 -18.89
CA ARG A 71 0.50 -5.24 -18.17
C ARG A 71 -0.04 -5.45 -16.76
N LEU A 72 0.57 -4.73 -15.83
CA LEU A 72 0.01 -4.45 -14.51
C LEU A 72 -0.44 -3.00 -14.50
N GLU A 73 -1.67 -2.75 -14.08
CA GLU A 73 -2.22 -1.43 -13.87
C GLU A 73 -2.36 -1.15 -12.37
N ILE A 74 -1.76 -0.07 -11.88
CA ILE A 74 -2.09 0.47 -10.55
C ILE A 74 -3.35 1.31 -10.74
N ARG A 75 -4.48 0.81 -10.25
CA ARG A 75 -5.79 1.45 -10.40
C ARG A 75 -5.99 2.59 -9.42
N LEU A 76 -5.61 2.34 -8.16
CA LEU A 76 -5.74 3.29 -7.07
C LEU A 76 -4.54 3.19 -6.16
N LEU A 77 -4.02 4.34 -5.72
CA LEU A 77 -2.92 4.43 -4.75
C LEU A 77 -3.26 5.55 -3.78
N GLU A 78 -3.32 5.22 -2.49
CA GLU A 78 -3.58 6.19 -1.43
C GLU A 78 -2.61 5.99 -0.27
N LEU A 79 -2.20 7.09 0.34
CA LEU A 79 -1.43 7.08 1.58
C LEU A 79 -2.34 7.57 2.70
N SER A 80 -2.13 7.09 3.92
CA SER A 80 -2.84 7.63 5.08
C SER A 80 -2.57 9.14 5.19
N LYS A 81 -3.53 9.90 5.72
CA LYS A 81 -3.44 11.37 5.81
C LYS A 81 -2.13 11.87 6.44
N GLU A 82 -1.59 11.14 7.40
CA GLU A 82 -0.34 11.48 8.09
C GLU A 82 0.91 11.28 7.23
N ASN A 83 0.81 10.58 6.11
CA ASN A 83 1.92 10.24 5.22
C ASN A 83 1.89 11.00 3.88
N VAL A 84 0.99 11.99 3.74
CA VAL A 84 0.86 12.81 2.53
C VAL A 84 1.63 14.13 2.67
N GLY A 85 2.31 14.52 1.59
CA GLY A 85 2.89 15.87 1.43
C GLY A 85 4.23 16.08 2.13
N ARG A 86 4.54 17.36 2.42
CA ARG A 86 5.84 17.76 3.00
C ARG A 86 5.99 17.41 4.47
N GLN A 87 4.87 17.25 5.19
CA GLN A 87 4.83 16.93 6.62
C GLN A 87 4.52 15.44 6.87
N ARG A 88 4.78 14.59 5.88
CA ARG A 88 4.61 13.14 5.98
C ARG A 88 5.38 12.59 7.18
N ARG A 89 4.80 11.58 7.84
CA ARG A 89 5.40 10.90 8.99
C ARG A 89 6.50 9.93 8.55
N PHE A 90 6.29 9.23 7.45
CA PHE A 90 7.24 8.27 6.90
C PHE A 90 7.66 8.59 5.46
N GLU A 91 8.92 8.31 5.17
CA GLU A 91 9.49 8.44 3.83
C GLU A 91 9.13 7.25 2.93
N ASN A 92 9.02 7.51 1.63
CA ASN A 92 8.92 6.51 0.57
C ASN A 92 7.71 5.55 0.63
N VAL A 93 6.65 5.84 1.40
CA VAL A 93 5.45 4.98 1.50
C VAL A 93 4.88 4.65 0.10
N ALA A 94 4.66 5.66 -0.75
CA ALA A 94 4.21 5.46 -2.14
C ALA A 94 5.24 4.66 -2.97
N GLY A 95 6.52 5.00 -2.85
CA GLY A 95 7.59 4.33 -3.59
C GLY A 95 7.69 2.84 -3.27
N ILE A 96 7.48 2.46 -2.01
CA ILE A 96 7.45 1.07 -1.56
C ILE A 96 6.28 0.31 -2.18
N LEU A 97 5.08 0.91 -2.20
CA LEU A 97 3.90 0.30 -2.82
C LEU A 97 4.11 0.09 -4.32
N ILE A 98 4.58 1.12 -5.04
CA ILE A 98 4.85 1.03 -6.48
C ILE A 98 5.94 -0.01 -6.77
N ALA A 99 7.04 -0.02 -6.02
CA ALA A 99 8.08 -1.04 -6.17
C ALA A 99 7.55 -2.46 -5.91
N SER A 100 6.64 -2.60 -4.94
CA SER A 100 5.97 -3.87 -4.68
C SER A 100 5.10 -4.32 -5.86
N ALA A 101 4.37 -3.41 -6.51
CA ALA A 101 3.61 -3.72 -7.74
C ALA A 101 4.53 -4.26 -8.84
N CYS A 102 5.65 -3.57 -9.12
CA CYS A 102 6.63 -4.04 -10.12
C CYS A 102 7.15 -5.46 -9.80
N LYS A 103 7.34 -5.78 -8.51
CA LYS A 103 7.79 -7.11 -8.08
C LYS A 103 6.72 -8.19 -8.19
N GLN A 104 5.42 -7.84 -8.21
CA GLN A 104 4.35 -8.83 -8.42
C GLN A 104 4.41 -9.43 -9.83
N VAL A 105 4.86 -8.66 -10.82
CA VAL A 105 5.04 -9.13 -12.20
C VAL A 105 6.15 -10.18 -12.30
N GLN A 106 7.27 -9.97 -11.59
CA GLN A 106 8.43 -10.87 -11.63
C GLN A 106 8.22 -12.23 -10.92
N GLN A 107 7.27 -12.33 -9.98
CA GLN A 107 7.10 -13.55 -9.17
C GLN A 107 6.24 -14.63 -9.81
N ARG A 108 5.75 -14.42 -11.04
CA ARG A 108 4.87 -15.36 -11.76
C ARG A 108 5.50 -15.99 -13.00
N GLU A 109 6.80 -15.73 -13.23
CA GLU A 109 7.65 -16.44 -14.20
C GLU A 109 8.50 -17.50 -13.48
#